data_AF-A0A1H7VCG4-F1
#
_entry.id   AF-A0A1H7VCG4-F1
#
_cell.length_a   1.000
_cell.length_b   1.000
_cell.length_c   1.000
_cell.angle_alpha   90.00
_cell.angle_beta   90.00
_cell.angle_gamma   90.00
#
_symmetry.space_group_name_H-M   'P 1'
#
loop_
_entity.id
_entity.type
_entity.pdbx_description
1 polymer ?
#
loop_
_entity_poly.entity_id
_entity_poly.type
_entity_poly.pdbx_seq_one_letter_code
_entity_poly.pdbx_strand_id
1 'polypeptide(L)'
;MSDVRHHLSPRDRVELLCWLTCGSLGAYYLNESWPNAAFHVEAAHKWLDRHGREADWLAVAKLAAIAVDIARQHAWFIDATWARDAVEEIIDTDDLNHQARLVMQVLKDCEWALADKRPAD
;
A
#
# COMPACT_ATOMS: atom_id res chain seq x y z
N MET A 1 27.11 -14.32 4.27
CA MET A 1 25.96 -14.04 5.15
C MET A 1 24.74 -14.34 4.33
N SER A 2 23.96 -15.35 4.70
CA SER A 2 22.77 -15.74 3.93
C SER A 2 21.67 -14.72 4.24
N ASP A 3 21.38 -13.82 3.30
CA ASP A 3 20.16 -13.02 3.31
C ASP A 3 18.97 -13.96 3.11
N VAL A 4 18.49 -14.54 4.20
CA VAL A 4 17.29 -15.37 4.18
C VAL A 4 16.10 -14.43 4.11
N ARG A 5 15.60 -14.19 2.89
CA ARG A 5 14.34 -13.49 2.70
C ARG A 5 13.20 -14.40 3.14
N HIS A 6 12.26 -13.84 3.89
CA HIS A 6 11.08 -14.58 4.34
C HIS A 6 9.91 -14.31 3.40
N HIS A 7 9.13 -15.34 3.10
CA HIS A 7 7.86 -15.19 2.39
C HIS A 7 6.89 -14.31 3.20
N LEU A 8 6.03 -13.58 2.50
CA LEU A 8 5.01 -12.72 3.13
C LEU A 8 4.08 -13.50 4.07
N SER A 9 4.13 -13.17 5.36
CA SER A 9 3.13 -13.56 6.35
C SER A 9 1.79 -12.86 6.08
N PRO A 10 0.67 -13.30 6.70
CA PRO A 10 -0.61 -12.61 6.56
C PRO A 10 -0.55 -11.12 6.94
N ARG A 11 0.24 -10.78 7.96
CA ARG A 11 0.46 -9.41 8.40
C ARG A 11 1.27 -8.61 7.38
N ASP A 12 2.35 -9.19 6.85
CA ASP A 12 3.18 -8.54 5.82
C ASP A 12 2.34 -8.21 4.57
N ARG A 13 1.35 -9.05 4.23
CA ARG A 13 0.43 -8.78 3.10
C ARG A 13 -0.46 -7.57 3.35
N VAL A 14 -0.95 -7.40 4.57
CA VAL A 14 -1.76 -6.23 4.96
C VAL A 14 -0.89 -4.97 4.92
N GLU A 15 0.32 -5.02 5.47
CA GLU A 15 1.24 -3.88 5.50
C GLU A 15 1.68 -3.49 4.08
N LEU A 16 2.04 -4.46 3.23
CA LEU A 16 2.35 -4.21 1.82
C LEU A 16 1.15 -3.68 1.03
N LEU A 17 -0.06 -4.16 1.31
CA LEU A 17 -1.28 -3.64 0.69
C LEU A 17 -1.51 -2.16 1.08
N CYS A 18 -1.33 -1.83 2.34
CA CYS A 18 -1.43 -0.45 2.85
C CYS A 18 -0.38 0.45 2.21
N TRP A 19 0.88 -0.02 2.13
CA TRP A 19 1.97 0.66 1.42
C TRP A 19 1.61 1.01 -0.02
N LEU A 20 1.15 0.03 -0.81
CA LEU A 20 0.78 0.23 -2.21
C LEU A 20 -0.43 1.16 -2.37
N THR A 21 -1.36 1.13 -1.43
CA THR A 21 -2.57 1.97 -1.45
C THR A 21 -2.20 3.42 -1.17
N CYS A 22 -1.45 3.68 -0.09
CA CYS A 22 -0.94 5.00 0.26
C CYS A 22 -0.04 5.57 -0.85
N GLY A 23 0.85 4.75 -1.41
CA GLY A 23 1.67 5.14 -2.57
C GLY A 23 0.82 5.50 -3.79
N SER A 24 -0.27 4.78 -4.04
CA SER A 24 -1.19 5.10 -5.15
C SER A 24 -1.94 6.41 -4.93
N LEU A 25 -2.36 6.69 -3.69
CA LEU A 25 -2.97 7.97 -3.31
C LEU A 25 -1.98 9.13 -3.47
N GLY A 26 -0.75 8.97 -2.99
CA GLY A 26 0.31 9.97 -3.15
C GLY A 26 0.65 10.23 -4.62
N ALA A 27 0.77 9.17 -5.43
CA ALA A 27 1.01 9.29 -6.86
C ALA A 27 -0.15 10.00 -7.59
N TYR A 28 -1.39 9.70 -7.24
CA TYR A 28 -2.56 10.38 -7.80
C TYR A 28 -2.61 11.86 -7.40
N TYR A 29 -2.32 12.18 -6.14
CA TYR A 29 -2.25 13.56 -5.66
C TYR A 29 -1.19 14.38 -6.40
N LEU A 30 0.01 13.80 -6.61
CA LEU A 30 1.12 14.51 -7.26
C LEU A 30 0.95 14.66 -8.77
N ASN A 31 0.36 13.67 -9.43
CA ASN A 31 0.35 13.58 -10.90
C ASN A 31 -1.04 13.73 -11.52
N GLU A 32 -2.07 13.94 -10.70
CA GLU A 32 -3.49 13.98 -11.09
C GLU A 32 -3.94 12.76 -11.92
N SER A 33 -3.23 11.64 -11.78
CA SER A 33 -3.43 10.42 -12.56
C SER A 33 -3.02 9.19 -11.77
N TRP A 34 -3.77 8.09 -11.97
CA TRP A 34 -3.49 6.85 -11.26
C TRP A 34 -2.20 6.21 -11.77
N PRO A 35 -1.35 5.67 -10.87
CA PRO A 35 -0.11 5.02 -11.27
C PRO A 35 -0.37 3.75 -12.08
N ASN A 36 0.58 3.44 -12.97
CA ASN A 36 0.57 2.22 -13.76
C ASN A 36 1.26 1.06 -13.02
N ALA A 37 1.25 -0.13 -13.63
CA ALA A 37 1.83 -1.34 -13.03
C ALA A 37 3.33 -1.22 -12.70
N ALA A 38 4.11 -0.43 -13.46
CA ALA A 38 5.55 -0.28 -13.19
C ALA A 38 5.80 0.41 -11.84
N PHE A 39 4.99 1.42 -11.51
CA PHE A 39 5.02 2.06 -10.20
C PHE A 39 4.76 1.05 -9.08
N HIS A 40 3.74 0.21 -9.20
CA HIS A 40 3.40 -0.77 -8.15
C HIS A 40 4.48 -1.82 -7.96
N VAL A 41 5.12 -2.28 -9.06
CA VAL A 41 6.24 -3.21 -8.99
C VAL A 41 7.43 -2.57 -8.26
N GLU A 42 7.78 -1.33 -8.62
CA GLU A 42 8.87 -0.62 -7.97
C GLU A 42 8.59 -0.36 -6.48
N ALA A 43 7.38 0.11 -6.15
CA ALA A 43 6.95 0.36 -4.78
C ALA A 43 6.95 -0.95 -3.95
N ALA A 44 6.46 -2.06 -4.51
CA ALA A 44 6.48 -3.35 -3.83
C ALA A 44 7.91 -3.84 -3.59
N HIS A 45 8.80 -3.73 -4.58
CA HIS A 45 10.20 -4.12 -4.39
C HIS A 45 10.91 -3.28 -3.32
N LYS A 46 10.67 -1.96 -3.29
CA LYS A 46 11.21 -1.09 -2.22
C LYS A 46 10.77 -1.57 -0.84
N TRP A 47 9.47 -1.85 -0.66
CA TRP A 47 8.95 -2.34 0.62
C TRP A 47 9.52 -3.72 0.99
N LEU A 48 9.55 -4.66 0.04
CA LEU A 48 10.05 -6.03 0.25
C LEU A 48 11.52 -6.03 0.66
N ASP A 49 12.35 -5.24 -0.02
CA ASP A 49 13.78 -5.14 0.28
C ASP A 49 13.99 -4.55 1.68
N ARG A 50 13.28 -3.47 2.01
CA ARG A 50 13.34 -2.81 3.33
C ARG A 50 12.95 -3.74 4.48
N HIS A 51 11.99 -4.64 4.25
CA HIS A 51 11.47 -5.55 5.27
C HIS A 51 12.11 -6.94 5.26
N GLY A 52 13.12 -7.18 4.40
CA GLY A 52 13.77 -8.49 4.27
C GLY A 52 12.77 -9.59 3.86
N ARG A 53 11.85 -9.24 2.96
CA ARG A 53 10.77 -10.12 2.49
C ARG A 53 10.93 -10.48 1.01
N GLU A 54 10.30 -11.57 0.63
CA GLU A 54 10.13 -11.98 -0.76
C GLU A 54 8.67 -12.33 -1.04
N ALA A 55 8.26 -12.08 -2.29
CA ALA A 55 6.92 -12.37 -2.77
C ALA A 55 6.98 -12.79 -4.24
N ASP A 56 6.11 -13.72 -4.62
CA ASP A 56 5.91 -14.07 -6.02
C ASP A 56 5.23 -12.91 -6.77
N TRP A 57 5.47 -12.85 -8.09
CA TRP A 57 4.94 -11.80 -8.96
C TRP A 57 3.41 -11.77 -8.96
N LEU A 58 2.74 -12.93 -8.87
CA LEU A 58 1.29 -13.01 -8.85
C LEU A 58 0.72 -12.46 -7.53
N ALA A 59 1.38 -12.71 -6.40
CA ALA A 59 1.03 -12.14 -5.10
C ALA A 59 1.15 -10.60 -5.12
N VAL A 60 2.25 -10.07 -5.65
CA VAL A 60 2.44 -8.62 -5.83
C VAL A 60 1.37 -8.04 -6.74
N ALA A 61 1.09 -8.66 -7.90
CA ALA A 61 0.08 -8.19 -8.83
C ALA A 61 -1.33 -8.16 -8.21
N LYS A 62 -1.70 -9.18 -7.43
CA LYS A 62 -2.98 -9.24 -6.71
C LYS A 62 -3.10 -8.12 -5.67
N LEU A 63 -2.06 -7.92 -4.86
CA LEU A 63 -2.06 -6.84 -3.87
C LEU A 63 -2.10 -5.47 -4.53
N ALA A 64 -1.36 -5.26 -5.62
CA ALA A 64 -1.40 -4.01 -6.38
C ALA A 64 -2.78 -3.70 -6.97
N ALA A 65 -3.47 -4.71 -7.53
CA ALA A 65 -4.84 -4.54 -8.03
C ALA A 65 -5.80 -4.11 -6.91
N ILE A 66 -5.75 -4.79 -5.76
CA ILE A 66 -6.58 -4.44 -4.59
C ILE A 66 -6.23 -3.03 -4.08
N ALA A 67 -4.94 -2.68 -4.04
CA ALA A 67 -4.48 -1.37 -3.60
C ALA A 67 -5.06 -0.24 -4.44
N VAL A 68 -5.09 -0.40 -5.76
CA VAL A 68 -5.67 0.61 -6.67
C VAL A 68 -7.16 0.76 -6.43
N ASP A 69 -7.88 -0.35 -6.22
CA ASP A 69 -9.33 -0.30 -5.94
C ASP A 69 -9.62 0.41 -4.63
N ILE A 70 -8.87 0.12 -3.55
CA ILE A 70 -8.99 0.81 -2.27
C ILE A 70 -8.63 2.29 -2.43
N ALA A 71 -7.52 2.61 -3.09
CA ALA A 71 -7.08 3.99 -3.30
C ALA A 71 -8.14 4.81 -4.05
N ARG A 72 -8.78 4.24 -5.06
CA ARG A 72 -9.89 4.90 -5.79
C ARG A 72 -11.09 5.18 -4.90
N GLN A 73 -11.43 4.27 -3.99
CA GLN A 73 -12.50 4.50 -3.00
C GLN A 73 -12.17 5.63 -2.03
N HIS A 74 -10.88 5.89 -1.82
CA HIS A 74 -10.38 7.00 -0.99
C HIS A 74 -10.01 8.25 -1.78
N ALA A 75 -10.22 8.31 -3.10
CA ALA A 75 -9.83 9.46 -3.91
C ALA A 75 -10.49 10.77 -3.41
N TRP A 76 -11.72 10.69 -2.91
CA TRP A 76 -12.43 11.84 -2.33
C TRP A 76 -11.77 12.41 -1.07
N PHE A 77 -10.94 11.63 -0.36
CA PHE A 77 -10.16 12.15 0.77
C PHE A 77 -9.21 13.23 0.28
N ILE A 78 -8.57 13.04 -0.87
CA ILE A 78 -7.54 13.94 -1.42
C ILE A 78 -8.13 15.34 -1.71
N ASP A 79 -9.42 15.44 -2.02
CA ASP A 79 -10.11 16.72 -2.25
C ASP A 79 -10.40 17.50 -0.96
N ALA A 80 -10.24 16.87 0.21
CA ALA A 80 -10.43 17.52 1.49
C ALA A 80 -9.19 18.35 1.88
N THR A 81 -9.41 19.56 2.40
CA THR A 81 -8.33 20.52 2.73
C THR A 81 -7.28 19.97 3.70
N TRP A 82 -7.63 18.96 4.51
CA TRP A 82 -6.73 18.32 5.47
C TRP A 82 -5.94 17.13 4.88
N ALA A 83 -6.28 16.66 3.68
CA ALA A 83 -5.62 15.53 3.05
C ALA A 83 -4.28 15.88 2.41
N ARG A 84 -4.06 17.17 2.12
CA ARG A 84 -2.75 17.67 1.71
C ARG A 84 -1.68 17.36 2.75
N ASP A 85 -1.92 17.73 4.00
CA ASP A 85 -1.00 17.47 5.11
C ASP A 85 -0.81 15.95 5.32
N ALA A 86 -1.91 15.18 5.25
CA ALA A 86 -1.87 13.72 5.44
C ALA A 86 -1.14 12.97 4.31
N VAL A 87 -1.15 13.48 3.08
CA VAL A 87 -0.46 12.89 1.93
C VAL A 87 0.99 13.36 1.86
N GLU A 88 1.29 14.61 2.18
CA GLU A 88 2.66 15.12 2.29
C GLU A 88 3.44 14.34 3.37
N GLU A 89 2.83 14.01 4.52
CA GLU A 89 3.44 13.14 5.54
C GLU A 89 3.76 11.71 5.04
N ILE A 90 2.97 11.18 4.08
CA ILE A 90 3.20 9.87 3.46
C ILE A 90 4.36 9.92 2.47
N ILE A 91 4.56 11.05 1.79
CA ILE A 91 5.56 11.22 0.72
C ILE A 91 6.94 11.54 1.29
N ASP A 92 7.01 12.30 2.38
CA ASP A 92 8.26 12.75 2.98
C ASP A 92 8.96 11.68 3.85
N THR A 93 8.32 10.53 4.03
CA THR A 93 8.82 9.45 4.85
C THR A 93 9.19 8.21 4.04
N ASP A 94 10.32 7.64 4.43
CA ASP A 94 10.91 6.44 3.85
C ASP A 94 10.06 5.18 4.11
N ASP A 95 9.17 5.26 5.10
CA ASP A 95 8.20 4.25 5.52
C ASP A 95 6.91 4.94 5.99
N LEU A 96 5.77 4.25 6.00
CA LEU A 96 4.50 4.88 6.35
C LEU A 96 4.49 5.36 7.81
N ASN A 97 4.06 6.61 8.01
CA ASN A 97 3.69 7.09 9.33
C ASN A 97 2.39 6.40 9.80
N HIS A 98 2.52 5.30 10.55
CA HIS A 98 1.38 4.55 11.09
C HIS A 98 0.52 5.33 12.10
N GLN A 99 0.95 6.51 12.55
CA GLN A 99 0.15 7.41 13.39
C GLN A 99 -0.70 8.39 12.56
N ALA A 100 -0.43 8.53 11.25
CA ALA A 100 -1.21 9.38 10.38
C ALA A 100 -2.62 8.82 10.22
N ARG A 101 -3.62 9.71 10.31
CA ARG A 101 -5.04 9.32 10.26
C ARG A 101 -5.40 8.58 8.97
N LEU A 102 -4.86 9.03 7.84
CA LEU A 102 -5.07 8.41 6.53
C LEU A 102 -4.51 6.98 6.52
N VAL A 103 -3.27 6.79 6.99
CA VAL A 103 -2.63 5.47 7.05
C VAL A 103 -3.40 4.51 7.95
N MET A 104 -3.88 4.95 9.11
CA MET A 104 -4.70 4.12 10.00
C MET A 104 -6.00 3.67 9.34
N GLN A 105 -6.67 4.56 8.61
CA GLN A 105 -7.92 4.24 7.93
C GLN A 105 -7.69 3.28 6.75
N VAL A 106 -6.69 3.56 5.92
CA VAL A 106 -6.30 2.69 4.80
C VAL A 106 -5.89 1.31 5.32
N LEU A 107 -5.11 1.23 6.40
CA LEU A 107 -4.68 -0.03 7.00
C LEU A 107 -5.88 -0.90 7.41
N LYS A 108 -6.89 -0.30 8.04
CA LYS A 108 -8.12 -0.99 8.43
C LYS A 108 -8.90 -1.52 7.22
N ASP A 109 -8.98 -0.74 6.15
CA ASP A 109 -9.65 -1.19 4.92
C ASP A 109 -8.85 -2.29 4.21
N CYS A 110 -7.51 -2.28 4.31
CA CYS A 110 -6.65 -3.35 3.82
C CYS A 110 -6.87 -4.66 4.60
N GLU A 111 -6.99 -4.58 5.94
CA GLU A 111 -7.35 -5.73 6.78
C GLU A 111 -8.69 -6.34 6.37
N TRP A 112 -9.71 -5.49 6.18
CA TRP A 112 -11.04 -5.93 5.73
C TRP A 112 -11.01 -6.55 4.34
N ALA A 113 -10.32 -5.93 3.38
CA ALA A 113 -10.24 -6.43 2.01
C ALA A 113 -9.57 -7.81 1.92
N LEU A 114 -8.57 -8.08 2.76
CA LEU A 114 -7.90 -9.39 2.80
C LEU A 114 -8.64 -10.42 3.64
N ALA A 115 -9.42 -10.00 4.64
CA ALA A 115 -10.29 -10.89 5.42
C ALA A 115 -11.49 -11.38 4.59
N ASP A 116 -12.13 -10.50 3.82
CA ASP A 116 -13.29 -10.83 2.96
C ASP A 116 -12.90 -11.79 1.82
N LYS A 117 -11.64 -11.73 1.36
CA LYS A 117 -11.10 -12.59 0.31
C LYS A 117 -10.55 -13.93 0.82
N ARG A 118 -10.62 -14.24 2.11
CA ARG A 118 -10.40 -15.62 2.57
C ARG A 118 -11.60 -16.46 2.13
N PRO A 119 -11.42 -17.53 1.34
CA PRO A 119 -12.49 -18.52 1.25
C PRO A 119 -12.79 -18.99 2.67
N ALA A 120 -14.07 -19.09 3.03
CA ALA A 120 -14.47 -19.77 4.25
C ALA A 120 -13.80 -21.15 4.25
N ASP A 121 -12.99 -21.42 5.28
CA ASP A 121 -12.36 -22.73 5.50
C ASP A 121 -13.40 -23.86 5.43
#